data_AF-A0A7U9N1F9-F1
#
_entry.id   AF-A0A7U9N1F9-F1
#
_cell.length_a   1.000
_cell.length_b   1.000
_cell.length_c   1.000
_cell.angle_alpha   90.00
_cell.angle_beta   90.00
_cell.angle_gamma   90.00
#
_symmetry.space_group_name_H-M   'P 1'
#
loop_
_entity.id
_entity.type
_entity.pdbx_description
1 polymer ?
#
loop_
_entity_poly.entity_id
_entity_poly.type
_entity_poly.pdbx_seq_one_letter_code
_entity_poly.pdbx_strand_id
1 'polypeptide(L)'
;MTCRECEKQIPDFIGKKMHYLGMKRFLEHVDSCGSCREELVIQFLIQESMAHLEDGDVFDLQRELRERLEESRRRIRIYEGILRVGTLFEMLAMAGVLGVVVWILR
;
A
#
# COMPACT_ATOMS: atom_id res chain seq x y z
N MET A 1 -10.05 0.10 -13.81
CA MET A 1 -10.43 1.50 -14.15
C MET A 1 -10.07 1.74 -15.60
N THR A 2 -10.57 2.80 -16.22
CA THR A 2 -10.13 3.24 -17.55
C THR A 2 -9.00 4.28 -17.41
N CYS A 3 -8.10 4.39 -18.40
CA CYS A 3 -6.99 5.36 -18.36
C CYS A 3 -7.48 6.80 -18.12
N ARG A 4 -8.61 7.16 -18.74
CA ARG A 4 -9.25 8.46 -18.61
C ARG A 4 -9.75 8.79 -17.19
N GLU A 5 -10.17 7.75 -16.45
CA GLU A 5 -10.55 7.88 -15.03
C GLU A 5 -9.30 8.05 -14.17
N CYS A 6 -8.23 7.30 -14.51
CA CYS A 6 -6.93 7.37 -13.85
C CYS A 6 -6.36 8.79 -13.95
N GLU A 7 -6.28 9.35 -15.16
CA GLU A 7 -5.79 10.70 -15.44
C GLU A 7 -6.46 11.80 -14.61
N LYS A 8 -7.79 11.75 -14.48
CA LYS A 8 -8.55 12.71 -13.66
C LYS A 8 -8.25 12.59 -12.16
N GLN A 9 -7.88 11.41 -11.71
CA GLN A 9 -7.60 11.11 -10.31
C GLN A 9 -6.14 11.38 -9.92
N ILE A 10 -5.24 11.62 -10.88
CA ILE A 10 -3.83 11.99 -10.65
C ILE A 10 -3.70 13.20 -9.70
N PRO A 11 -4.31 14.37 -9.97
CA PRO A 11 -4.15 15.53 -9.09
C PRO A 11 -4.77 15.33 -7.70
N ASP A 12 -5.88 14.61 -7.58
CA ASP A 12 -6.49 14.28 -6.28
C ASP A 12 -5.63 13.29 -5.47
N PHE A 13 -4.93 12.38 -6.16
CA PHE A 13 -3.96 11.47 -5.56
C PHE A 13 -2.75 12.24 -5.04
N ILE A 14 -2.16 13.13 -5.84
CA ILE A 14 -1.02 13.96 -5.40
C ILE A 14 -1.45 14.92 -4.28
N GLY A 15 -2.67 15.47 -4.35
CA GLY A 15 -3.28 16.31 -3.33
C GLY A 15 -3.79 15.57 -2.07
N LYS A 16 -3.60 14.25 -1.97
CA LYS A 16 -4.06 13.38 -0.85
C LYS A 16 -5.57 13.47 -0.55
N LYS A 17 -6.40 13.84 -1.52
CA LYS A 17 -7.87 13.94 -1.38
C LYS A 17 -8.60 12.64 -1.79
N MET A 18 -7.85 11.64 -2.25
CA MET A 18 -8.36 10.35 -2.71
C MET A 18 -8.78 9.41 -1.58
N HIS A 19 -9.94 8.76 -1.76
CA HIS A 19 -10.43 7.69 -0.87
C HIS A 19 -9.60 6.40 -1.04
N TYR A 20 -9.35 5.66 0.05
CA TYR A 20 -8.47 4.47 0.09
C TYR A 20 -8.76 3.43 -1.00
N LEU A 21 -10.04 3.14 -1.24
CA LEU A 21 -10.48 2.16 -2.24
C LEU A 21 -10.24 2.63 -3.70
N GLY A 22 -10.24 3.95 -3.93
CA GLY A 22 -9.90 4.55 -5.22
C GLY A 22 -8.40 4.52 -5.44
N MET A 23 -7.63 4.85 -4.40
CA MET A 23 -6.16 4.81 -4.42
C MET A 23 -5.61 3.41 -4.71
N LYS A 24 -6.14 2.37 -4.07
CA LYS A 24 -5.70 0.98 -4.33
C LYS A 24 -5.91 0.60 -5.79
N ARG A 25 -7.12 0.88 -6.32
CA ARG A 25 -7.40 0.62 -7.73
C ARG A 25 -6.43 1.41 -8.60
N PHE A 26 -6.30 2.72 -8.38
CA PHE A 26 -5.41 3.63 -9.12
C PHE A 26 -4.00 3.06 -9.29
N LEU A 27 -3.39 2.62 -8.18
CA LEU A 27 -2.06 2.02 -8.18
C LEU A 27 -1.99 0.73 -9.01
N GLU A 28 -2.99 -0.14 -8.92
CA GLU A 28 -3.07 -1.38 -9.74
C GLU A 28 -3.08 -1.10 -11.25
N HIS A 29 -3.64 0.03 -11.68
CA HIS A 29 -3.67 0.41 -13.09
C HIS A 29 -2.41 1.13 -13.55
N VAL A 30 -1.85 2.01 -12.72
CA VAL A 30 -0.57 2.66 -13.02
C VAL A 30 0.56 1.63 -13.12
N ASP A 31 0.50 0.56 -12.33
CA ASP A 31 1.48 -0.53 -12.40
C ASP A 31 1.33 -1.40 -13.66
N SER A 32 0.10 -1.55 -14.16
CA SER A 32 -0.18 -2.32 -15.39
C SER A 32 -0.16 -1.49 -16.69
N CYS A 33 -0.19 -0.16 -16.60
CA CYS A 33 -0.24 0.75 -17.74
C CYS A 33 0.92 1.77 -17.71
N GLY A 34 1.89 1.60 -18.60
CA GLY A 34 3.05 2.49 -18.71
C GLY A 34 2.70 3.95 -19.05
N SER A 35 1.67 4.17 -19.87
CA SER A 35 1.23 5.52 -20.25
C SER A 35 0.75 6.34 -19.05
N CYS A 36 -0.10 5.75 -18.20
CA CYS A 36 -0.61 6.43 -17.00
C CYS A 36 0.49 6.66 -15.96
N ARG A 37 1.53 5.81 -15.95
CA ARG A 37 2.71 5.99 -15.09
C ARG A 37 3.56 7.17 -15.53
N GLU A 38 3.79 7.33 -16.83
CA GLU A 38 4.54 8.46 -17.38
C GLU A 38 3.82 9.78 -17.08
N GLU A 39 2.50 9.84 -17.28
CA GLU A 39 1.69 11.01 -16.95
C GLU A 39 1.69 11.35 -15.46
N LEU A 40 1.60 10.34 -14.59
CA LEU A 40 1.70 10.53 -13.13
C LEU A 40 3.06 11.13 -12.75
N VAL A 41 4.15 10.65 -13.33
CA VAL A 41 5.50 11.17 -13.08
C VAL A 41 5.63 12.62 -13.56
N ILE A 42 5.12 12.93 -14.75
CA ILE A 42 5.15 14.30 -15.29
C ILE A 42 4.36 15.26 -14.39
N GLN A 43 3.13 14.92 -14.00
CA GLN A 43 2.32 15.77 -13.12
C GLN A 43 2.93 15.93 -11.73
N PHE A 44 3.55 14.88 -11.20
CA PHE A 44 4.29 14.95 -9.94
C PHE A 44 5.49 15.90 -10.03
N LEU A 45 6.30 15.79 -11.09
CA LEU A 45 7.44 16.67 -11.33
C LEU A 45 7.04 18.14 -11.50
N ILE A 46 5.92 18.41 -12.20
CA ILE A 46 5.39 19.77 -12.33
C ILE A 46 4.99 20.33 -10.95
N GLN A 47 4.33 19.53 -10.12
CA GLN A 47 3.96 19.94 -8.77
C GLN A 47 5.18 20.13 -7.86
N GLU A 48 6.20 19.27 -7.97
CA GLU A 48 7.45 19.35 -7.20
C GLU A 48 8.32 20.53 -7.65
N SER A 49 8.32 20.88 -8.95
CA SER A 49 9.03 22.05 -9.47
C SER A 49 8.47 23.39 -8.96
N MET A 50 7.16 23.47 -8.70
CA MET A 50 6.54 24.65 -8.09
C MET A 50 6.78 24.72 -6.57
N ALA A 51 7.02 23.59 -5.91
CA ALA A 51 7.36 23.54 -4.49
C ALA A 51 8.84 23.90 -4.20
N HIS A 52 9.63 24.21 -5.23
CA HIS A 52 11.08 24.41 -5.12
C HIS A 52 11.56 25.87 -5.20
N LEU A 53 10.67 26.86 -5.15
CA LEU A 53 11.09 28.28 -5.17
C LEU A 53 10.64 29.13 -3.98
N GLU A 54 9.85 28.62 -3.04
CA GLU A 54 9.55 29.34 -1.79
C GLU A 54 9.70 28.45 -0.56
N ASP A 55 10.61 28.89 0.29
CA ASP A 55 10.84 28.54 1.69
C ASP A 55 11.59 27.24 2.06
N GLY A 56 12.76 27.46 2.63
CA GLY A 56 13.71 26.48 3.18
C GLY A 56 13.24 25.79 4.46
N ASP A 57 11.99 25.32 4.48
CA ASP A 57 11.35 24.63 5.61
C ASP A 57 10.74 23.25 5.22
N VAL A 58 11.03 22.75 4.01
CA VAL A 58 10.45 21.49 3.48
C VAL A 58 11.28 20.24 3.84
N PHE A 59 12.50 20.40 4.36
CA PHE A 59 13.36 19.26 4.67
C PHE A 59 12.95 18.50 5.95
N ASP A 60 12.27 19.15 6.89
CA ASP A 60 11.78 18.47 8.10
C ASP A 60 10.52 17.64 7.83
N LEU A 61 9.61 18.15 6.98
CA LEU A 61 8.38 17.44 6.66
C LEU A 61 8.63 16.18 5.82
N GLN A 62 9.62 16.20 4.92
CA GLN A 62 9.98 15.02 4.13
C GLN A 62 10.71 13.95 4.96
N ARG A 63 11.46 14.34 6.02
CA ARG A 63 12.04 13.41 7.00
C ARG A 63 10.98 12.81 7.90
N GLU A 64 10.08 13.61 8.44
CA GLU A 64 9.00 13.14 9.30
C GLU A 64 8.01 12.26 8.52
N LEU A 65 7.73 12.61 7.25
CA LEU A 65 6.90 11.77 6.38
C LEU A 65 7.60 10.47 5.98
N ARG A 66 8.93 10.45 5.82
CA ARG A 66 9.72 9.22 5.60
C ARG A 66 9.70 8.32 6.83
N GLU A 67 9.90 8.88 8.03
CA GLU A 67 9.82 8.13 9.28
C GLU A 67 8.42 7.54 9.48
N ARG A 68 7.36 8.31 9.22
CA ARG A 68 5.96 7.81 9.31
C ARG A 68 5.60 6.80 8.22
N LEU A 69 6.19 6.90 7.02
CA LEU A 69 6.03 5.93 5.94
C LEU A 69 6.80 4.63 6.21
N GLU A 70 7.99 4.68 6.80
CA GLU A 70 8.70 3.48 7.25
C GLU A 70 8.00 2.78 8.41
N GLU A 71 7.43 3.55 9.34
CA GLU A 71 6.62 3.04 10.45
C GLU A 71 5.32 2.35 9.95
N SER A 72 4.68 2.92 8.93
CA SER A 72 3.47 2.35 8.31
C SER A 72 3.76 1.17 7.37
N ARG A 73 4.90 1.20 6.66
CA ARG A 73 5.35 0.08 5.80
C ARG A 73 5.74 -1.16 6.62
N ARG A 74 6.06 -0.99 7.92
CA ARG A 74 6.26 -2.11 8.86
C ARG A 74 4.95 -2.77 9.29
N ARG A 75 3.84 -2.03 9.42
CA ARG A 75 2.54 -2.61 9.79
C ARG A 75 1.95 -3.51 8.71
N ILE A 76 2.18 -3.19 7.43
CA ILE A 76 1.64 -3.97 6.31
C ILE A 76 2.26 -5.37 6.23
N ARG A 77 3.57 -5.53 6.51
CA ARG A 77 4.21 -6.87 6.54
C ARG A 77 3.84 -7.70 7.77
N ILE A 78 3.55 -7.05 8.90
CA ILE A 78 3.15 -7.77 10.13
C ILE A 78 1.74 -8.34 9.99
N TYR A 79 0.81 -7.63 9.34
CA TYR A 79 -0.54 -8.15 9.13
C TYR A 79 -0.58 -9.39 8.22
N GLU A 80 0.19 -9.43 7.12
CA GLU A 80 0.31 -10.62 6.28
C GLU A 80 1.04 -11.79 6.99
N GLY A 81 2.03 -11.48 7.84
CA GLY A 81 2.73 -12.49 8.64
C GLY A 81 1.85 -13.09 9.74
N ILE A 82 1.11 -12.26 10.49
CA ILE A 82 0.23 -12.69 11.58
C ILE A 82 -0.91 -13.56 11.06
N LEU A 83 -1.55 -13.18 9.95
CA LEU A 83 -2.62 -13.99 9.34
C LEU A 83 -2.08 -15.36 8.92
N ARG A 84 -0.89 -15.43 8.30
CA ARG A 84 -0.28 -16.69 7.88
C ARG A 84 0.14 -17.59 9.04
N VAL A 85 0.67 -17.01 10.12
CA VAL A 85 1.03 -17.77 11.35
C VAL A 85 -0.23 -18.26 12.06
N GLY A 86 -1.30 -17.45 12.13
CA GLY A 86 -2.59 -17.86 12.68
C GLY A 86 -3.18 -19.07 11.96
N THR A 87 -3.24 -19.03 10.62
CA THR A 87 -3.77 -20.14 9.82
C THR A 87 -2.95 -21.43 9.97
N LEU A 88 -1.61 -21.34 10.06
CA LEU A 88 -0.76 -22.51 10.31
C LEU A 88 -1.01 -23.14 11.68
N PHE A 89 -1.21 -22.30 12.71
CA PHE A 89 -1.49 -22.78 14.06
C PHE A 89 -2.85 -23.49 14.14
N GLU A 90 -3.88 -22.95 13.48
CA GLU A 90 -5.19 -23.61 13.38
C GLU A 90 -5.11 -24.98 12.69
N MET A 91 -4.35 -25.07 11.59
CA MET A 91 -4.16 -26.33 10.86
C MET A 91 -3.44 -27.39 11.71
N LEU A 92 -2.40 -26.99 12.46
CA LEU A 92 -1.68 -27.89 13.37
C LEU A 92 -2.54 -28.38 14.53
N ALA A 93 -3.34 -27.48 15.12
CA ALA A 93 -4.26 -27.83 16.19
C ALA A 93 -5.32 -28.84 15.70
N MET A 94 -5.91 -28.60 14.52
CA MET A 94 -6.90 -29.50 13.93
C MET A 94 -6.31 -30.88 13.61
N ALA A 95 -5.09 -30.93 13.06
CA ALA A 95 -4.37 -32.18 12.80
C ALA A 95 -4.04 -32.96 14.09
N GLY A 96 -3.62 -32.26 15.15
CA GLY A 96 -3.31 -32.87 16.45
C GLY A 96 -4.54 -33.50 17.10
N VAL A 97 -5.68 -32.81 17.08
CA VAL A 97 -6.95 -33.35 17.60
C VAL A 97 -7.37 -34.61 16.83
N LEU A 98 -7.28 -34.59 15.50
CA LEU A 98 -7.57 -35.77 14.68
C LEU A 98 -6.65 -36.95 15.03
N GLY A 99 -5.36 -36.70 15.22
CA GLY A 99 -4.40 -37.73 15.63
C GLY A 99 -4.74 -38.37 16.98
N VAL A 100 -5.12 -37.56 17.97
CA VAL A 100 -5.54 -38.05 19.30
C VAL A 100 -6.83 -38.86 19.20
N VAL A 101 -7.81 -38.40 18.42
CA VAL A 101 -9.07 -39.14 18.21
C VAL A 101 -8.80 -40.50 17.56
N VAL A 102 -7.94 -40.54 16.54
CA VAL A 102 -7.55 -41.80 15.88
C VAL A 102 -6.82 -42.74 16.83
N TRP A 103 -5.97 -42.21 17.72
CA TRP A 103 -5.28 -43.00 18.73
C TRP A 103 -6.24 -43.58 19.79
N ILE A 104 -7.26 -42.84 20.19
CA ILE A 104 -8.29 -43.30 21.14
C ILE A 104 -9.21 -44.36 20.52
N LEU A 105 -9.48 -44.26 19.21
CA LEU A 105 -10.35 -45.19 18.49
C LEU A 105 -9.68 -46.53 18.12
N ARG A 106 -8.37 -46.64 18.27
CA ARG A 106 -7.56 -47.79 17.84
C ARG A 106 -7.13 -48.64 19.04
#